data_AF-A0A7C1WMT5-F1
#
_entry.id   AF-A0A7C1WMT5-F1
#
_cell.length_a   1.000
_cell.length_b   1.000
_cell.length_c   1.000
_cell.angle_alpha   90.00
_cell.angle_beta   90.00
_cell.angle_gamma   90.00
#
_symmetry.space_group_name_H-M   'P 1'
#
loop_
_entity.id
_entity.type
_entity.pdbx_description
1 polymer ?
#
loop_
_entity_poly.entity_id
_entity_poly.type
_entity_poly.pdbx_seq_one_letter_code
_entity_poly.pdbx_strand_id
1 'polypeptide(L)'
;MIECDVLVIGGGAGARAALEAKRRGAEVCLVTKGKFGETGSTNFVASETLGINAAFGYGDERDNPEVHLKDTIETGLGVCNEKMAKILAYEACDRIKELIGIGMEFDKNDKIKQKKLSGCTYPRSLSFKGATGRKIVHTLKNEIIKEGIEIFEDTRILDIILDGKRVAGALGYSKDFLIFKTKSIILACGGAGGIFSKNINPKDLTGDGYALGYKAGASLVNMEFIQVGPGLVFPKIKFIIHSYIWRFKPKLYNSLGEEFLGRYCDNSEKVLELKAMSFPFSVRTEAKYLDIAVFKEIIEGRGTENGGIYLDVRHVSKEDLEEKAPVTYNTILDDGVDIANERVEIAPLVQTFNGGVSINERTETDIEGLFAAGETAGGVHGADRPGG
;
A
#
# COMPACT_ATOMS: atom_id res chain seq x y z
N MET A 1 -20.55 -10.45 -25.89
CA MET A 1 -20.41 -11.35 -24.73
C MET A 1 -19.03 -11.94 -24.83
N ILE A 2 -18.26 -11.90 -23.73
CA ILE A 2 -16.89 -12.39 -23.61
C ILE A 2 -16.95 -13.61 -22.71
N GLU A 3 -16.35 -14.73 -23.09
CA GLU A 3 -16.31 -15.95 -22.29
C GLU A 3 -14.89 -16.16 -21.75
N CYS A 4 -14.77 -16.54 -20.47
CA CYS A 4 -13.51 -16.93 -19.86
C CYS A 4 -13.78 -17.82 -18.64
N ASP A 5 -12.82 -18.65 -18.25
CA ASP A 5 -12.91 -19.45 -17.03
C ASP A 5 -12.76 -18.57 -15.78
N VAL A 6 -11.83 -17.60 -15.84
CA VAL A 6 -11.50 -16.71 -14.72
C VAL A 6 -11.44 -15.25 -15.18
N LEU A 7 -12.26 -14.40 -14.56
CA LEU A 7 -12.19 -12.95 -14.70
C LEU A 7 -11.45 -12.33 -13.52
N VAL A 8 -10.33 -11.67 -13.80
CA VAL A 8 -9.56 -10.92 -12.78
C VAL A 8 -9.84 -9.44 -12.92
N ILE A 9 -10.21 -8.79 -11.81
CA ILE A 9 -10.58 -7.37 -11.80
C ILE A 9 -9.51 -6.60 -11.01
N GLY A 10 -8.66 -5.87 -11.73
CA GLY A 10 -7.56 -5.06 -11.19
C GLY A 10 -6.17 -5.61 -11.48
N GLY A 11 -5.26 -4.72 -11.90
CA GLY A 11 -3.91 -5.08 -12.40
C GLY A 11 -2.80 -5.12 -11.35
N GLY A 12 -3.10 -4.87 -10.07
CA GLY A 12 -2.10 -4.97 -8.99
C GLY A 12 -1.84 -6.42 -8.61
N ALA A 13 -2.30 -6.84 -7.44
CA ALA A 13 -2.24 -8.25 -7.00
C ALA A 13 -2.89 -9.22 -8.01
N GLY A 14 -3.91 -8.74 -8.75
CA GLY A 14 -4.60 -9.52 -9.77
C GLY A 14 -3.68 -9.97 -10.91
N ALA A 15 -2.63 -9.22 -11.24
CA ALA A 15 -1.68 -9.64 -12.27
C ALA A 15 -0.98 -10.98 -11.92
N ARG A 16 -0.59 -11.17 -10.65
CA ARG A 16 0.00 -12.44 -10.21
C ARG A 16 -1.02 -13.58 -10.20
N ALA A 17 -2.27 -13.29 -9.82
CA ALA A 17 -3.37 -14.25 -9.81
C ALA A 17 -3.75 -14.71 -11.23
N ALA A 18 -3.86 -13.77 -12.18
CA ALA A 18 -4.11 -14.04 -13.59
C ALA A 18 -3.03 -14.96 -14.19
N LEU A 19 -1.76 -14.68 -13.90
CA LEU A 19 -0.64 -15.52 -14.33
C LEU A 19 -0.71 -16.94 -13.76
N GLU A 20 -1.08 -17.09 -12.47
CA GLU A 20 -1.25 -18.43 -11.88
C GLU A 20 -2.39 -19.19 -12.53
N ALA A 21 -3.56 -18.55 -12.69
CA ALA A 21 -4.72 -19.17 -13.32
C ALA A 21 -4.41 -19.64 -14.75
N LYS A 22 -3.73 -18.80 -15.54
CA LYS A 22 -3.31 -19.15 -16.90
C LYS A 22 -2.34 -20.33 -16.92
N ARG A 23 -1.36 -20.37 -16.01
CA ARG A 23 -0.42 -21.50 -15.86
C ARG A 23 -1.10 -22.81 -15.47
N ARG A 24 -2.25 -22.74 -14.82
CA ARG A 24 -3.10 -23.91 -14.52
C ARG A 24 -4.02 -24.31 -15.67
N GLY A 25 -3.94 -23.61 -16.81
CA GLY A 25 -4.67 -23.93 -18.04
C GLY A 25 -6.01 -23.22 -18.18
N ALA A 26 -6.34 -22.25 -17.32
CA ALA A 26 -7.58 -21.49 -17.43
C ALA A 26 -7.53 -20.46 -18.57
N GLU A 27 -8.67 -20.21 -19.21
CA GLU A 27 -8.86 -19.01 -20.02
C GLU A 27 -9.12 -17.80 -19.10
N VAL A 28 -8.25 -16.80 -19.17
CA VAL A 28 -8.23 -15.68 -18.23
C VAL A 28 -8.45 -14.36 -18.97
N CYS A 29 -9.37 -13.54 -18.47
CA CYS A 29 -9.50 -12.13 -18.82
C CYS A 29 -9.04 -11.28 -17.62
N LEU A 30 -8.21 -10.26 -17.88
CA LEU A 30 -7.81 -9.26 -16.89
C LEU A 30 -8.44 -7.92 -17.24
N VAL A 31 -9.20 -7.33 -16.31
CA VAL A 31 -9.86 -6.04 -16.49
C VAL A 31 -9.17 -4.96 -15.66
N THR A 32 -8.89 -3.81 -16.25
CA THR A 32 -8.35 -2.63 -15.55
C THR A 32 -9.12 -1.36 -15.91
N LYS A 33 -9.36 -0.52 -14.90
CA LYS A 33 -10.13 0.74 -15.03
C LYS A 33 -9.42 1.80 -15.89
N GLY A 34 -8.13 1.67 -16.08
CA GLY A 34 -7.37 2.40 -17.09
C GLY A 34 -6.23 1.54 -17.62
N LYS A 35 -5.20 2.18 -18.18
CA LYS A 35 -4.05 1.49 -18.76
C LYS A 35 -3.30 0.63 -17.73
N PHE A 36 -3.05 -0.62 -18.09
CA PHE A 36 -2.37 -1.58 -17.23
C PHE A 36 -0.88 -1.21 -17.12
N GLY A 37 -0.37 -1.11 -15.89
CA GLY A 37 0.99 -0.64 -15.61
C GLY A 37 1.12 0.88 -15.46
N GLU A 38 0.06 1.65 -15.70
CA GLU A 38 0.01 3.11 -15.53
C GLU A 38 -1.06 3.56 -14.51
N THR A 39 -1.85 2.62 -13.99
CA THR A 39 -2.95 2.87 -13.04
C THR A 39 -2.80 2.05 -11.75
N GLY A 40 -3.60 2.36 -10.72
CA GLY A 40 -3.54 1.72 -9.41
C GLY A 40 -2.34 2.16 -8.54
N SER A 41 -2.45 2.00 -7.22
CA SER A 41 -1.45 2.50 -6.24
C SER A 41 -0.06 1.93 -6.42
N THR A 42 0.08 0.65 -6.80
CA THR A 42 1.37 -0.05 -6.87
C THR A 42 2.38 0.63 -7.80
N ASN A 43 1.92 1.30 -8.86
CA ASN A 43 2.77 1.99 -9.84
C ASN A 43 3.29 3.36 -9.37
N PHE A 44 2.60 3.99 -8.42
CA PHE A 44 2.90 5.32 -7.91
C PHE A 44 3.67 5.32 -6.59
N VAL A 45 4.02 4.14 -6.07
CA VAL A 45 4.89 4.03 -4.89
C VAL A 45 6.28 4.57 -5.23
N ALA A 46 6.64 5.70 -4.63
CA ALA A 46 7.98 6.28 -4.67
C ALA A 46 8.47 6.50 -3.23
N SER A 47 9.49 5.74 -2.81
CA SER A 47 10.17 5.93 -1.52
C SER A 47 11.49 5.17 -1.50
N GLU A 48 12.49 5.74 -0.84
CA GLU A 48 13.80 5.14 -0.57
C GLU A 48 13.73 3.88 0.32
N THR A 49 12.61 3.75 1.04
CA THR A 49 12.45 2.76 2.12
C THR A 49 11.38 1.72 1.82
N LEU A 50 10.32 2.08 1.08
CA LEU A 50 9.25 1.12 0.81
C LEU A 50 9.73 -0.05 -0.06
N GLY A 51 9.24 -1.23 0.27
CA GLY A 51 9.68 -2.47 -0.34
C GLY A 51 8.64 -3.58 -0.17
N ILE A 52 9.10 -4.81 -0.35
CA ILE A 52 8.31 -6.03 -0.13
C ILE A 52 9.01 -6.90 0.92
N ASN A 53 8.31 -7.33 1.96
CA ASN A 53 8.89 -8.14 3.03
C ASN A 53 9.05 -9.62 2.65
N ALA A 54 10.26 -10.17 2.84
CA ALA A 54 10.52 -11.60 2.84
C ALA A 54 11.74 -11.93 3.72
N ALA A 55 11.57 -12.85 4.66
CA ALA A 55 12.54 -13.17 5.71
C ALA A 55 13.65 -14.13 5.23
N PHE A 56 14.52 -13.65 4.32
CA PHE A 56 15.68 -14.42 3.85
C PHE A 56 16.82 -14.54 4.88
N GLY A 57 16.83 -13.72 5.94
CA GLY A 57 17.91 -13.70 6.94
C GLY A 57 19.26 -13.18 6.41
N TYR A 58 19.26 -12.43 5.29
CA TYR A 58 20.49 -11.87 4.70
C TYR A 58 20.92 -10.56 5.36
N GLY A 59 19.97 -9.78 5.89
CA GLY A 59 20.25 -8.57 6.65
C GLY A 59 20.54 -8.83 8.14
N ASP A 60 20.00 -9.92 8.69
CA ASP A 60 20.25 -10.40 10.06
C ASP A 60 19.88 -11.89 10.12
N GLU A 61 20.80 -12.75 10.55
CA GLU A 61 20.60 -14.21 10.57
C GLU A 61 19.52 -14.67 11.56
N ARG A 62 19.13 -13.80 12.50
CA ARG A 62 18.04 -14.06 13.44
C ARG A 62 16.67 -13.91 12.79
N ASP A 63 16.58 -13.28 11.61
CA ASP A 63 15.33 -13.15 10.89
C ASP A 63 14.94 -14.43 10.15
N ASN A 64 13.67 -14.80 10.27
CA ASN A 64 13.10 -16.01 9.67
C ASN A 64 11.56 -15.88 9.63
N PRO A 65 10.84 -16.80 8.94
CA PRO A 65 9.39 -16.76 8.84
C PRO A 65 8.63 -16.68 10.17
N GLU A 66 9.15 -17.29 11.25
CA GLU A 66 8.50 -17.24 12.57
C GLU A 66 8.57 -15.82 13.16
N VAL A 67 9.70 -15.13 13.00
CA VAL A 67 9.81 -13.72 13.44
C VAL A 67 8.91 -12.82 12.59
N HIS A 68 8.82 -13.06 11.28
CA HIS A 68 7.91 -12.32 10.41
C HIS A 68 6.44 -12.53 10.81
N LEU A 69 6.05 -13.77 11.16
CA LEU A 69 4.72 -14.08 11.67
C LEU A 69 4.44 -13.33 12.99
N LYS A 70 5.36 -13.41 13.94
CA LYS A 70 5.25 -12.74 15.24
C LYS A 70 5.06 -11.23 15.07
N ASP A 71 5.90 -10.59 14.25
CA ASP A 71 5.80 -9.16 13.95
C ASP A 71 4.45 -8.79 13.32
N THR A 72 3.92 -9.65 12.44
CA THR A 72 2.61 -9.47 11.81
C THR A 72 1.48 -9.56 12.83
N ILE A 73 1.52 -10.55 13.74
CA ILE A 73 0.50 -10.74 14.78
C ILE A 73 0.53 -9.60 15.81
N GLU A 74 1.71 -9.25 16.31
CA GLU A 74 1.88 -8.13 17.25
C GLU A 74 1.41 -6.81 16.63
N THR A 75 1.69 -6.62 15.34
CA THR A 75 1.22 -5.45 14.61
C THR A 75 -0.29 -5.47 14.42
N GLY A 76 -0.89 -6.63 14.14
CA GLY A 76 -2.34 -6.77 13.98
C GLY A 76 -3.18 -6.57 15.25
N LEU A 77 -2.56 -6.37 16.42
CA LEU A 77 -3.21 -6.09 17.72
C LEU A 77 -4.31 -7.10 18.10
N GLY A 78 -4.10 -8.38 17.75
CA GLY A 78 -5.05 -9.46 18.07
C GLY A 78 -6.28 -9.52 17.15
N VAL A 79 -6.31 -8.73 16.07
CA VAL A 79 -7.43 -8.70 15.10
C VAL A 79 -7.08 -9.39 13.77
N CYS A 80 -5.81 -9.73 13.56
CA CYS A 80 -5.38 -10.47 12.37
C CYS A 80 -5.80 -11.95 12.43
N ASN A 81 -6.10 -12.53 11.27
CA ASN A 81 -6.25 -13.98 11.14
C ASN A 81 -4.86 -14.63 11.15
N GLU A 82 -4.51 -15.31 12.24
CA GLU A 82 -3.19 -15.91 12.43
C GLU A 82 -2.81 -16.92 11.35
N LYS A 83 -3.77 -17.69 10.82
CA LYS A 83 -3.48 -18.67 9.77
C LYS A 83 -3.10 -17.98 8.46
N MET A 84 -3.77 -16.89 8.11
CA MET A 84 -3.41 -16.10 6.93
C MET A 84 -2.08 -15.37 7.13
N ALA A 85 -1.85 -14.81 8.32
CA ALA A 85 -0.57 -14.20 8.67
C ALA A 85 0.58 -15.22 8.57
N LYS A 86 0.33 -16.48 8.96
CA LYS A 86 1.29 -17.59 8.82
C LYS A 86 1.58 -17.90 7.36
N ILE A 87 0.55 -17.99 6.51
CA ILE A 87 0.74 -18.19 5.06
C ILE A 87 1.60 -17.06 4.48
N LEU A 88 1.25 -15.81 4.77
CA LEU A 88 2.01 -14.63 4.33
C LEU A 88 3.49 -14.74 4.74
N ALA A 89 3.76 -15.05 6.02
CA ALA A 89 5.11 -15.06 6.55
C ALA A 89 5.98 -16.19 6.00
N TYR A 90 5.41 -17.40 5.89
CA TYR A 90 6.13 -18.60 5.45
C TYR A 90 6.29 -18.69 3.93
N GLU A 91 5.34 -18.17 3.16
CA GLU A 91 5.42 -18.25 1.70
C GLU A 91 6.17 -17.07 1.06
N ALA A 92 6.38 -15.96 1.78
CA ALA A 92 6.97 -14.75 1.24
C ALA A 92 8.28 -14.99 0.46
N CYS A 93 9.22 -15.75 1.04
CA CYS A 93 10.51 -16.03 0.39
C CYS A 93 10.35 -16.81 -0.93
N ASP A 94 9.40 -17.75 -0.99
CA ASP A 94 9.17 -18.53 -2.20
C ASP A 94 8.45 -17.71 -3.27
N ARG A 95 7.48 -16.86 -2.88
CA ARG A 95 6.85 -15.90 -3.79
C ARG A 95 7.86 -14.90 -4.36
N ILE A 96 8.85 -14.46 -3.58
CA ILE A 96 9.96 -13.64 -4.09
C ILE A 96 10.83 -14.41 -5.08
N LYS A 97 11.19 -15.66 -4.80
CA LYS A 97 11.97 -16.48 -5.75
C LYS A 97 11.23 -16.68 -7.06
N GLU A 98 9.91 -16.85 -7.03
CA GLU A 98 9.09 -16.91 -8.24
C GLU A 98 9.14 -15.61 -9.05
N LEU A 99 9.03 -14.45 -8.38
CA LEU A 99 9.17 -13.16 -9.04
C LEU A 99 10.55 -13.01 -9.69
N ILE A 100 11.62 -13.41 -8.99
CA ILE A 100 12.98 -13.40 -9.55
C ILE A 100 13.05 -14.32 -10.78
N GLY A 101 12.43 -15.49 -10.73
CA GLY A 101 12.38 -16.46 -11.83
C GLY A 101 11.72 -15.92 -13.10
N ILE A 102 10.87 -14.90 -12.99
CA ILE A 102 10.25 -14.21 -14.13
C ILE A 102 10.90 -12.86 -14.46
N GLY A 103 12.09 -12.57 -13.93
CA GLY A 103 12.87 -11.38 -14.27
C GLY A 103 12.66 -10.17 -13.35
N MET A 104 12.10 -10.37 -12.14
CA MET A 104 12.15 -9.33 -11.10
C MET A 104 13.59 -9.17 -10.60
N GLU A 105 14.01 -7.93 -10.44
CA GLU A 105 15.32 -7.60 -9.89
C GLU A 105 15.16 -6.86 -8.57
N PHE A 106 16.03 -7.14 -7.62
CA PHE A 106 16.12 -6.44 -6.35
C PHE A 106 17.52 -5.87 -6.16
N ASP A 107 17.63 -4.79 -5.39
CA ASP A 107 18.91 -4.21 -5.02
C ASP A 107 19.76 -5.27 -4.30
N LYS A 108 21.00 -5.48 -4.76
CA LYS A 108 21.90 -6.50 -4.23
C LYS A 108 23.32 -5.97 -4.05
N ASN A 109 24.04 -6.54 -3.10
CA ASN A 109 25.50 -6.62 -3.11
C ASN A 109 25.84 -8.06 -3.55
N ASP A 110 26.45 -8.85 -2.67
CA ASP A 110 26.63 -10.30 -2.86
C ASP A 110 25.30 -11.05 -2.72
N LYS A 111 24.45 -10.61 -1.78
CA LYS A 111 23.08 -11.07 -1.56
C LYS A 111 22.10 -9.92 -1.77
N ILE A 112 20.81 -10.26 -1.88
CA ILE A 112 19.74 -9.27 -1.91
C ILE A 112 19.81 -8.42 -0.65
N LYS A 113 19.79 -7.09 -0.80
CA LYS A 113 19.77 -6.15 0.32
C LYS A 113 18.43 -6.22 1.04
N GLN A 114 18.47 -6.29 2.37
CA GLN A 114 17.29 -6.21 3.21
C GLN A 114 17.38 -5.01 4.15
N LYS A 115 16.29 -4.27 4.28
CA LYS A 115 16.15 -3.12 5.17
C LYS A 115 15.12 -3.41 6.25
N LYS A 116 15.30 -2.77 7.42
CA LYS A 116 14.32 -2.79 8.51
C LYS A 116 13.28 -1.72 8.27
N LEU A 117 12.00 -2.09 8.37
CA LEU A 117 10.86 -1.18 8.27
C LEU A 117 10.05 -1.16 9.57
N SER A 118 9.13 -0.19 9.65
CA SER A 118 8.17 -0.04 10.75
C SER A 118 7.43 -1.37 11.01
N GLY A 119 7.35 -1.77 12.27
CA GLY A 119 6.69 -3.03 12.67
C GLY A 119 7.53 -4.30 12.46
N CYS A 120 8.73 -4.23 11.87
CA CYS A 120 9.62 -5.38 11.74
C CYS A 120 10.66 -5.40 12.86
N THR A 121 10.91 -6.56 13.46
CA THR A 121 12.00 -6.78 14.43
C THR A 121 13.37 -6.74 13.76
N TYR A 122 13.51 -7.39 12.60
CA TYR A 122 14.77 -7.49 11.83
C TYR A 122 14.62 -6.96 10.38
N PRO A 123 15.74 -6.67 9.68
CA PRO A 123 15.71 -6.27 8.28
C PRO A 123 15.21 -7.38 7.36
N ARG A 124 14.10 -7.13 6.65
CA ARG A 124 13.53 -8.09 5.70
C ARG A 124 12.84 -7.51 4.48
N SER A 125 12.82 -6.18 4.36
CA SER A 125 12.20 -5.51 3.23
C SER A 125 13.18 -5.41 2.06
N LEU A 126 12.74 -5.85 0.88
CA LEU A 126 13.47 -5.82 -0.37
C LEU A 126 13.03 -4.61 -1.20
N SER A 127 13.99 -3.91 -1.83
CA SER A 127 13.69 -2.78 -2.71
C SER A 127 14.32 -2.93 -4.09
N PHE A 128 13.83 -2.14 -5.05
CA PHE A 128 14.49 -1.91 -6.34
C PHE A 128 14.55 -0.41 -6.62
N LYS A 129 15.70 0.22 -6.37
CA LYS A 129 15.99 1.64 -6.70
C LYS A 129 14.88 2.63 -6.32
N GLY A 130 14.17 2.40 -5.22
CA GLY A 130 13.05 3.24 -4.76
C GLY A 130 11.75 3.14 -5.58
N ALA A 131 11.66 2.21 -6.53
CA ALA A 131 10.54 2.00 -7.46
C ALA A 131 10.06 0.54 -7.46
N THR A 132 10.13 -0.14 -6.32
CA THR A 132 9.87 -1.59 -6.16
C THR A 132 8.51 -2.01 -6.74
N GLY A 133 7.43 -1.31 -6.38
CA GLY A 133 6.08 -1.63 -6.85
C GLY A 133 5.95 -1.51 -8.38
N ARG A 134 6.47 -0.42 -8.95
CA ARG A 134 6.49 -0.21 -10.41
C ARG A 134 7.22 -1.35 -11.13
N LYS A 135 8.40 -1.75 -10.65
CA LYS A 135 9.16 -2.84 -11.25
C LYS A 135 8.40 -4.18 -11.18
N ILE A 136 7.77 -4.50 -10.05
CA ILE A 136 6.93 -5.71 -9.91
C ILE A 136 5.81 -5.73 -10.95
N VAL A 137 5.05 -4.63 -11.07
CA VAL A 137 3.93 -4.55 -12.03
C VAL A 137 4.42 -4.68 -13.46
N HIS A 138 5.54 -4.03 -13.82
CA HIS A 138 6.11 -4.13 -15.17
C HIS A 138 6.59 -5.56 -15.48
N THR A 139 7.25 -6.22 -14.53
CA THR A 139 7.67 -7.62 -14.68
C THR A 139 6.46 -8.54 -14.88
N LEU A 140 5.41 -8.39 -14.07
CA LEU A 140 4.19 -9.17 -14.22
C LEU A 140 3.45 -8.87 -15.53
N LYS A 141 3.39 -7.60 -15.95
CA LYS A 141 2.78 -7.18 -17.22
C LYS A 141 3.46 -7.87 -18.41
N ASN A 142 4.79 -7.92 -18.43
CA ASN A 142 5.53 -8.57 -19.50
C ASN A 142 5.20 -10.06 -19.59
N GLU A 143 5.11 -10.77 -18.46
CA GLU A 143 4.72 -12.18 -18.47
C GLU A 143 3.26 -12.39 -18.86
N ILE A 144 2.33 -11.53 -18.43
CA ILE A 144 0.92 -11.60 -18.83
C ILE A 144 0.77 -11.47 -20.36
N ILE A 145 1.48 -10.53 -20.97
CA ILE A 145 1.49 -10.34 -22.43
C ILE A 145 2.07 -11.57 -23.13
N LYS A 146 3.19 -12.09 -22.62
CA LYS A 146 3.88 -13.26 -23.17
C LYS A 146 3.01 -14.53 -23.11
N GLU A 147 2.27 -14.74 -22.03
CA GLU A 147 1.35 -15.86 -21.86
C GLU A 147 0.03 -15.68 -22.65
N GLY A 148 -0.16 -14.53 -23.31
CA GLY A 148 -1.34 -14.25 -24.12
C GLY A 148 -2.63 -14.18 -23.30
N ILE A 149 -2.57 -13.61 -22.09
CA ILE A 149 -3.77 -13.30 -21.29
C ILE A 149 -4.45 -12.07 -21.90
N GLU A 150 -5.76 -12.14 -22.10
CA GLU A 150 -6.53 -11.04 -22.68
C GLU A 150 -6.73 -9.91 -21.65
N ILE A 151 -6.38 -8.69 -22.04
CA ILE A 151 -6.43 -7.51 -21.16
C ILE A 151 -7.47 -6.53 -21.69
N PHE A 152 -8.42 -6.19 -20.83
CA PHE A 152 -9.46 -5.18 -21.08
C PHE A 152 -9.12 -3.92 -20.27
N GLU A 153 -8.33 -3.04 -20.90
CA GLU A 153 -8.04 -1.71 -20.35
C GLU A 153 -9.24 -0.78 -20.48
N ASP A 154 -9.21 0.35 -19.76
CA ASP A 154 -10.29 1.36 -19.75
C ASP A 154 -11.70 0.76 -19.56
N THR A 155 -11.78 -0.30 -18.75
CA THR A 155 -12.99 -1.09 -18.55
C THR A 155 -13.29 -1.19 -17.05
N ARG A 156 -14.51 -0.85 -16.67
CA ARG A 156 -15.01 -0.91 -15.28
C ARG A 156 -15.97 -2.06 -15.14
N ILE A 157 -15.84 -2.85 -14.09
CA ILE A 157 -16.89 -3.80 -13.70
C ILE A 157 -17.89 -3.06 -12.81
N LEU A 158 -19.16 -3.10 -13.21
CA LEU A 158 -20.27 -2.39 -12.57
C LEU A 158 -21.03 -3.29 -11.61
N ASP A 159 -21.17 -4.58 -11.96
CA ASP A 159 -21.91 -5.55 -11.15
C ASP A 159 -21.41 -6.99 -11.37
N ILE A 160 -21.61 -7.84 -10.37
CA ILE A 160 -21.35 -9.28 -10.44
C ILE A 160 -22.69 -9.97 -10.70
N ILE A 161 -22.73 -10.80 -11.73
CA ILE A 161 -23.91 -11.58 -12.10
C ILE A 161 -23.84 -12.92 -11.35
N LEU A 162 -24.90 -13.23 -10.62
CA LEU A 162 -24.99 -14.46 -9.82
C LEU A 162 -26.09 -15.40 -10.34
N ASP A 163 -25.85 -16.70 -10.20
CA ASP A 163 -26.87 -17.75 -10.22
C ASP A 163 -27.00 -18.30 -8.79
N GLY A 164 -28.04 -17.85 -8.07
CA GLY A 164 -28.14 -18.06 -6.63
C GLY A 164 -26.99 -17.37 -5.87
N LYS A 165 -26.16 -18.15 -5.17
CA LYS A 165 -24.96 -17.67 -4.46
C LYS A 165 -23.65 -17.97 -5.21
N ARG A 166 -23.72 -18.30 -6.49
CA ARG A 166 -22.56 -18.63 -7.32
C ARG A 166 -22.36 -17.57 -8.39
N VAL A 167 -21.09 -17.24 -8.65
CA VAL A 167 -20.70 -16.39 -9.79
C VAL A 167 -21.12 -17.03 -11.11
N ALA A 168 -21.81 -16.25 -11.95
CA ALA A 168 -22.19 -16.60 -13.32
C ALA A 168 -21.61 -15.63 -14.36
N GLY A 169 -21.13 -14.46 -13.93
CA GLY A 169 -20.50 -13.49 -14.81
C GLY A 169 -20.32 -12.11 -14.17
N ALA A 170 -20.04 -11.11 -15.00
CA ALA A 170 -19.97 -9.72 -14.59
C ALA A 170 -20.46 -8.79 -15.70
N LEU A 171 -21.07 -7.67 -15.30
CA LEU A 171 -21.42 -6.56 -16.17
C LEU A 171 -20.26 -5.55 -16.16
N GLY A 172 -19.63 -5.36 -17.31
CA GLY A 172 -18.59 -4.36 -17.54
C GLY A 172 -19.10 -3.18 -18.38
N TYR A 173 -18.36 -2.07 -18.31
CA TYR A 173 -18.57 -0.90 -19.14
C TYR A 173 -17.23 -0.29 -19.54
N SER A 174 -17.08 -0.04 -20.84
CA SER A 174 -15.97 0.75 -21.41
C SER A 174 -16.57 1.84 -22.32
N LYS A 175 -16.50 1.68 -23.64
CA LYS A 175 -17.27 2.50 -24.60
C LYS A 175 -18.72 2.01 -24.72
N ASP A 176 -18.92 0.72 -24.54
CA ASP A 176 -20.21 0.02 -24.56
C ASP A 176 -20.31 -0.92 -23.36
N PHE A 177 -21.51 -1.45 -23.11
CA PHE A 177 -21.72 -2.49 -22.12
C PHE A 177 -21.10 -3.83 -22.57
N LEU A 178 -20.42 -4.49 -21.66
CA LEU A 178 -19.78 -5.78 -21.84
C LEU A 178 -20.37 -6.78 -20.86
N ILE A 179 -20.62 -8.01 -21.32
CA ILE A 179 -20.99 -9.13 -20.45
C ILE A 179 -19.83 -10.12 -20.48
N PHE A 180 -19.22 -10.34 -19.34
CA PHE A 180 -18.26 -11.41 -19.11
C PHE A 180 -19.00 -12.60 -18.54
N LYS A 181 -19.06 -13.70 -19.28
CA LYS A 181 -19.60 -14.97 -18.80
C LYS A 181 -18.44 -15.77 -18.22
N THR A 182 -18.48 -16.01 -16.92
CA THR A 182 -17.40 -16.68 -16.20
C THR A 182 -17.92 -17.41 -14.97
N LYS A 183 -17.19 -18.44 -14.54
CA LYS A 183 -17.52 -19.21 -13.33
C LYS A 183 -16.72 -18.75 -12.11
N SER A 184 -15.71 -17.91 -12.31
CA SER A 184 -14.83 -17.45 -11.23
C SER A 184 -14.38 -16.01 -11.42
N ILE A 185 -14.47 -15.20 -10.37
CA ILE A 185 -14.03 -13.81 -10.36
C ILE A 185 -13.02 -13.60 -9.23
N ILE A 186 -11.92 -12.91 -9.53
CA ILE A 186 -10.93 -12.48 -8.53
C ILE A 186 -10.97 -10.94 -8.42
N LEU A 187 -11.38 -10.44 -7.25
CA LEU A 187 -11.36 -9.02 -6.93
C LEU A 187 -9.98 -8.58 -6.44
N ALA A 188 -9.31 -7.71 -7.19
CA ALA A 188 -7.99 -7.17 -6.89
C ALA A 188 -7.89 -5.66 -7.22
N CYS A 189 -8.95 -4.93 -6.88
CA CYS A 189 -9.20 -3.53 -7.24
C CYS A 189 -8.39 -2.50 -6.43
N GLY A 190 -7.62 -2.92 -5.42
CA GLY A 190 -6.96 -2.03 -4.46
C GLY A 190 -7.89 -1.52 -3.36
N GLY A 191 -7.45 -0.50 -2.63
CA GLY A 191 -8.20 0.13 -1.56
C GLY A 191 -9.21 1.21 -2.00
N ALA A 192 -9.64 2.02 -1.03
CA ALA A 192 -10.67 3.06 -1.22
C ALA A 192 -10.18 4.49 -0.91
N GLY A 193 -8.88 4.76 -0.98
CA GLY A 193 -8.32 6.03 -0.55
C GLY A 193 -8.85 7.25 -1.29
N GLY A 194 -9.26 7.09 -2.55
CA GLY A 194 -9.80 8.15 -3.41
C GLY A 194 -11.13 8.75 -2.94
N ILE A 195 -11.85 8.10 -2.02
CA ILE A 195 -13.11 8.64 -1.45
C ILE A 195 -12.87 9.67 -0.34
N PHE A 196 -11.64 9.73 0.21
CA PHE A 196 -11.28 10.66 1.27
C PHE A 196 -10.73 11.96 0.68
N SER A 197 -11.12 13.11 1.24
CA SER A 197 -10.60 14.42 0.79
C SER A 197 -9.08 14.56 1.00
N LYS A 198 -8.53 13.94 2.05
CA LYS A 198 -7.11 13.93 2.39
C LYS A 198 -6.52 12.52 2.28
N ASN A 199 -5.85 12.25 1.16
CA ASN A 199 -5.26 10.94 0.87
C ASN A 199 -4.03 11.04 -0.05
N ILE A 200 -3.15 10.04 0.02
CA ILE A 200 -1.99 9.89 -0.88
C ILE A 200 -2.28 9.00 -2.09
N ASN A 201 -3.52 8.52 -2.22
CA ASN A 201 -3.89 7.51 -3.19
C ASN A 201 -4.19 8.11 -4.59
N PRO A 202 -3.96 7.35 -5.65
CA PRO A 202 -4.49 7.66 -6.97
C PRO A 202 -6.03 7.83 -6.96
N LYS A 203 -6.55 8.70 -7.84
CA LYS A 203 -7.99 9.03 -7.88
C LYS A 203 -8.89 7.86 -8.29
N ASP A 204 -8.32 6.85 -8.94
CA ASP A 204 -9.02 5.65 -9.40
C ASP A 204 -9.29 4.62 -8.30
N LEU A 205 -8.67 4.75 -7.12
CA LEU A 205 -8.91 3.89 -5.95
C LEU A 205 -10.17 4.29 -5.18
N THR A 206 -11.32 3.91 -5.72
CA THR A 206 -12.65 4.32 -5.23
C THR A 206 -13.39 3.26 -4.42
N GLY A 207 -12.72 2.16 -4.04
CA GLY A 207 -13.35 1.08 -3.26
C GLY A 207 -14.27 0.17 -4.08
N ASP A 208 -14.11 0.16 -5.40
CA ASP A 208 -14.98 -0.59 -6.33
C ASP A 208 -15.04 -2.09 -5.99
N GLY A 209 -13.91 -2.68 -5.62
CA GLY A 209 -13.84 -4.09 -5.20
C GLY A 209 -14.63 -4.40 -3.93
N TYR A 210 -14.59 -3.51 -2.93
CA TYR A 210 -15.39 -3.65 -1.71
C TYR A 210 -16.89 -3.57 -2.02
N ALA A 211 -17.28 -2.60 -2.86
CA ALA A 211 -18.67 -2.41 -3.26
C ALA A 211 -19.19 -3.60 -4.08
N LEU A 212 -18.40 -4.12 -5.03
CA LEU A 212 -18.74 -5.30 -5.83
C LEU A 212 -18.93 -6.54 -4.95
N GLY A 213 -17.98 -6.82 -4.05
CA GLY A 213 -18.07 -7.94 -3.12
C GLY A 213 -19.32 -7.83 -2.23
N TYR A 214 -19.51 -6.68 -1.58
CA TYR A 214 -20.66 -6.45 -0.70
C TYR A 214 -22.01 -6.59 -1.44
N LYS A 215 -22.13 -6.02 -2.64
CA LYS A 215 -23.36 -6.14 -3.46
C LYS A 215 -23.64 -7.57 -3.90
N ALA A 216 -22.60 -8.36 -4.18
CA ALA A 216 -22.73 -9.78 -4.46
C ALA A 216 -23.11 -10.61 -3.22
N GLY A 217 -23.19 -9.99 -2.04
CA GLY A 217 -23.51 -10.63 -0.77
C GLY A 217 -22.30 -11.17 -0.02
N ALA A 218 -21.07 -10.82 -0.44
CA ALA A 218 -19.87 -11.23 0.26
C ALA A 218 -19.67 -10.44 1.56
N SER A 219 -19.20 -11.14 2.60
CA SER A 219 -18.88 -10.52 3.88
C SER A 219 -17.68 -9.56 3.77
N LEU A 220 -17.72 -8.45 4.50
CA LEU A 220 -16.57 -7.54 4.69
C LEU A 220 -16.04 -7.66 6.12
N VAL A 221 -14.75 -7.40 6.30
CA VAL A 221 -14.08 -7.50 7.62
C VAL A 221 -13.14 -6.31 7.82
N ASN A 222 -13.02 -5.82 9.05
CA ASN A 222 -12.02 -4.84 9.48
C ASN A 222 -12.07 -3.49 8.72
N MET A 223 -13.22 -3.10 8.19
CA MET A 223 -13.37 -1.89 7.34
C MET A 223 -13.07 -0.59 8.10
N GLU A 224 -13.15 -0.61 9.43
CA GLU A 224 -12.81 0.48 10.33
C GLU A 224 -11.29 0.71 10.45
N PHE A 225 -10.46 -0.25 10.06
CA PHE A 225 -9.00 -0.18 10.20
C PHE A 225 -8.35 0.41 8.93
N ILE A 226 -8.25 1.73 8.95
CA ILE A 226 -7.66 2.56 7.90
C ILE A 226 -6.32 3.11 8.39
N GLN A 227 -5.25 2.87 7.63
CA GLN A 227 -3.93 3.41 7.92
C GLN A 227 -3.82 4.87 7.45
N VAL A 228 -3.47 5.74 8.38
CA VAL A 228 -3.29 7.18 8.19
C VAL A 228 -1.89 7.57 8.65
N GLY A 229 -1.22 8.44 7.92
CA GLY A 229 0.08 8.94 8.34
C GLY A 229 0.40 10.33 7.76
N PRO A 230 1.49 10.96 8.21
CA PRO A 230 1.89 12.27 7.70
C PRO A 230 2.20 12.21 6.21
N GLY A 231 1.61 13.12 5.45
CA GLY A 231 1.95 13.35 4.06
C GLY A 231 1.75 14.81 3.66
N LEU A 232 2.28 15.17 2.49
CA LEU A 232 2.28 16.55 1.99
C LEU A 232 0.87 17.00 1.61
N VAL A 233 0.53 18.20 2.06
CA VAL A 233 -0.61 18.99 1.55
C VAL A 233 -0.14 20.26 0.83
N PHE A 234 1.11 20.69 1.08
CA PHE A 234 1.83 21.67 0.28
C PHE A 234 3.32 21.32 0.22
N PRO A 235 3.96 21.30 -0.97
CA PRO A 235 3.35 21.50 -2.27
C PRO A 235 2.38 20.35 -2.63
N LYS A 236 1.64 20.46 -3.75
CA LYS A 236 0.42 19.66 -3.99
C LYS A 236 0.70 18.21 -4.41
N ILE A 237 1.96 17.85 -4.61
CA ILE A 237 2.36 16.47 -4.85
C ILE A 237 1.92 15.54 -3.70
N LYS A 238 1.31 14.41 -4.07
CA LYS A 238 0.92 13.38 -3.10
C LYS A 238 2.14 12.56 -2.70
N PHE A 239 2.68 12.86 -1.53
CA PHE A 239 3.86 12.16 -1.01
C PHE A 239 3.74 11.92 0.50
N ILE A 240 4.16 10.74 0.94
CA ILE A 240 4.22 10.41 2.39
C ILE A 240 5.52 10.94 2.98
N ILE A 241 5.49 11.44 4.21
CA ILE A 241 6.70 11.82 4.94
C ILE A 241 7.08 10.69 5.90
N HIS A 242 8.16 9.99 5.57
CA HIS A 242 8.61 8.78 6.27
C HIS A 242 10.13 8.80 6.54
N SER A 243 10.57 7.98 7.51
CA SER A 243 11.96 7.67 7.86
C SER A 243 12.92 8.85 7.85
N TYR A 244 13.59 9.13 6.73
CA TYR A 244 14.72 10.05 6.65
C TYR A 244 14.38 11.47 7.06
N ILE A 245 13.22 11.99 6.64
CA ILE A 245 12.80 13.33 7.05
C ILE A 245 12.68 13.43 8.57
N TRP A 246 12.12 12.42 9.23
CA TRP A 246 12.01 12.39 10.69
C TRP A 246 13.37 12.23 11.39
N ARG A 247 14.34 11.53 10.76
CA ARG A 247 15.72 11.39 11.29
C ARG A 247 16.45 12.73 11.38
N PHE A 248 16.08 13.69 10.55
CA PHE A 248 16.61 15.05 10.62
C PHE A 248 16.02 15.89 11.76
N LYS A 249 15.07 15.35 12.53
CA LYS A 249 14.41 16.02 13.66
C LYS A 249 13.80 17.38 13.23
N PRO A 250 12.83 17.36 12.28
CA PRO A 250 12.20 18.57 11.79
C PRO A 250 11.51 19.32 12.92
N LYS A 251 11.47 20.65 12.79
CA LYS A 251 10.65 21.50 13.66
C LYS A 251 9.25 21.61 13.08
N LEU A 252 8.24 21.50 13.93
CA LEU A 252 6.83 21.54 13.53
C LEU A 252 6.18 22.82 14.02
N TYR A 253 5.69 23.64 13.10
CA TYR A 253 5.06 24.93 13.41
C TYR A 253 3.60 24.98 12.98
N ASN A 254 2.74 25.52 13.83
CA ASN A 254 1.36 25.81 13.47
C ASN A 254 1.25 27.13 12.66
N SER A 255 0.04 27.52 12.23
CA SER A 255 -0.15 28.75 11.44
C SER A 255 0.11 30.05 12.22
N LEU A 256 0.20 29.98 13.54
CA LEU A 256 0.56 31.10 14.42
C LEU A 256 2.08 31.26 14.57
N GLY A 257 2.87 30.36 13.97
CA GLY A 257 4.33 30.36 14.05
C GLY A 257 4.88 29.71 15.33
N GLU A 258 4.05 29.01 16.10
CA GLU A 258 4.45 28.34 17.34
C GLU A 258 4.96 26.93 17.07
N GLU A 259 6.10 26.58 17.68
CA GLU A 259 6.55 25.19 17.75
C GLU A 259 5.73 24.45 18.80
N PHE A 260 4.96 23.43 18.40
CA PHE A 260 3.90 22.89 19.26
C PHE A 260 4.15 21.49 19.81
N LEU A 261 5.11 20.71 19.26
CA LEU A 261 5.24 19.29 19.61
C LEU A 261 5.47 19.08 21.12
N GLY A 262 6.25 19.96 21.76
CA GLY A 262 6.52 19.91 23.20
C GLY A 262 5.29 20.10 24.10
N ARG A 263 4.14 20.56 23.55
CA ARG A 263 2.88 20.62 24.31
C ARG A 263 2.19 19.26 24.43
N TYR A 264 2.57 18.28 23.61
CA TYR A 264 1.88 17.00 23.47
C TYR A 264 2.69 15.80 23.97
N CYS A 265 3.98 15.99 24.28
CA CYS A 265 4.85 14.94 24.78
C CYS A 265 5.98 15.51 25.65
N ASP A 266 6.43 14.74 26.64
CA ASP A 266 7.50 15.14 27.55
C ASP A 266 8.87 15.25 26.86
N ASN A 267 9.08 14.49 25.77
CA ASN A 267 10.34 14.46 25.03
C ASN A 267 10.09 14.42 23.52
N SER A 268 10.06 15.61 22.89
CA SER A 268 9.87 15.79 21.45
C SER A 268 10.94 15.08 20.61
N GLU A 269 12.20 15.08 21.08
CA GLU A 269 13.32 14.48 20.35
C GLU A 269 13.16 12.95 20.24
N LYS A 270 12.82 12.30 21.35
CA LYS A 270 12.51 10.86 21.38
C LYS A 270 11.32 10.53 20.47
N VAL A 271 10.27 11.36 20.47
CA VAL A 271 9.09 11.15 19.60
C VAL A 271 9.48 11.24 18.12
N LEU A 272 10.32 12.19 17.72
CA LEU A 272 10.81 12.32 16.34
C LEU A 272 11.69 11.14 15.93
N GLU A 273 12.58 10.68 16.82
CA GLU A 273 13.41 9.48 16.60
C GLU A 273 12.56 8.23 16.39
N LEU A 274 11.53 8.03 17.21
CA LEU A 274 10.60 6.92 17.05
C LEU A 274 9.77 7.05 15.77
N LYS A 275 9.38 8.28 15.39
CA LYS A 275 8.61 8.52 14.16
C LYS A 275 9.36 8.11 12.90
N ALA A 276 10.69 8.21 12.91
CA ALA A 276 11.54 7.72 11.81
C ALA A 276 11.43 6.20 11.56
N MET A 277 10.89 5.42 12.50
CA MET A 277 10.64 3.99 12.34
C MET A 277 9.18 3.60 12.66
N SER A 278 8.27 4.59 12.70
CA SER A 278 6.86 4.40 13.04
C SER A 278 5.97 5.10 12.02
N PHE A 279 5.64 4.35 10.98
CA PHE A 279 4.66 4.75 9.99
C PHE A 279 3.88 3.51 9.55
N PRO A 280 2.55 3.60 9.40
CA PRO A 280 1.68 4.76 9.62
C PRO A 280 1.41 5.03 11.12
N PHE A 281 0.35 5.78 11.46
CA PHE A 281 -0.09 5.98 12.84
C PHE A 281 -0.30 4.63 13.54
N SER A 282 0.28 4.49 14.73
CA SER A 282 0.12 3.29 15.54
C SER A 282 0.12 3.64 17.02
N VAL A 283 -0.84 3.07 17.76
CA VAL A 283 -0.94 3.27 19.22
C VAL A 283 0.18 2.56 19.99
N ARG A 284 0.89 1.62 19.33
CA ARG A 284 1.97 0.80 19.90
C ARG A 284 3.22 1.60 20.28
N THR A 285 3.40 2.80 19.75
CA THR A 285 4.63 3.59 19.94
C THR A 285 4.29 4.98 20.48
N GLU A 286 5.25 5.61 21.17
CA GLU A 286 5.12 7.02 21.59
C GLU A 286 5.15 7.98 20.39
N ALA A 287 5.54 7.53 19.18
CA ALA A 287 5.48 8.35 17.96
C ALA A 287 4.06 8.82 17.65
N LYS A 288 3.03 8.14 18.19
CA LYS A 288 1.62 8.54 18.09
C LYS A 288 1.36 9.97 18.54
N TYR A 289 2.15 10.50 19.50
CA TYR A 289 1.96 11.86 20.00
C TYR A 289 2.20 12.90 18.91
N LEU A 290 3.10 12.64 17.95
CA LEU A 290 3.30 13.52 16.81
C LEU A 290 2.06 13.55 15.90
N ASP A 291 1.53 12.39 15.54
CA ASP A 291 0.35 12.30 14.68
C ASP A 291 -0.88 12.96 15.36
N ILE A 292 -1.07 12.71 16.66
CA ILE A 292 -2.13 13.32 17.47
C ILE A 292 -1.93 14.83 17.55
N ALA A 293 -0.71 15.32 17.77
CA ALA A 293 -0.40 16.75 17.86
C ALA A 293 -0.72 17.46 16.55
N VAL A 294 -0.24 16.93 15.42
CA VAL A 294 -0.52 17.47 14.08
C VAL A 294 -2.03 17.52 13.83
N PHE A 295 -2.75 16.43 14.14
CA PHE A 295 -4.21 16.40 13.96
C PHE A 295 -4.92 17.42 14.85
N LYS A 296 -4.56 17.50 16.14
CA LYS A 296 -5.16 18.42 17.12
C LYS A 296 -4.96 19.88 16.74
N GLU A 297 -3.74 20.28 16.38
CA GLU A 297 -3.48 21.65 15.92
C GLU A 297 -4.37 22.03 14.73
N ILE A 298 -4.54 21.13 13.76
CA ILE A 298 -5.40 21.38 12.59
C ILE A 298 -6.87 21.54 13.00
N ILE A 299 -7.43 20.61 13.77
CA ILE A 299 -8.87 20.63 14.11
C ILE A 299 -9.24 21.73 15.12
N GLU A 300 -8.26 22.20 15.91
CA GLU A 300 -8.44 23.32 16.83
C GLU A 300 -8.20 24.69 16.16
N GLY A 301 -8.14 24.73 14.83
CA GLY A 301 -8.09 25.98 14.05
C GLY A 301 -6.70 26.62 13.95
N ARG A 302 -5.64 25.89 14.31
CA ARG A 302 -4.24 26.35 14.21
C ARG A 302 -3.51 25.72 13.00
N GLY A 303 -4.24 25.10 12.10
CA GLY A 303 -3.73 24.64 10.81
C GLY A 303 -3.45 25.79 9.84
N THR A 304 -2.64 25.51 8.82
CA THR A 304 -2.39 26.39 7.67
C THR A 304 -3.62 26.49 6.75
N GLU A 305 -3.59 27.42 5.80
CA GLU A 305 -4.67 27.56 4.81
C GLU A 305 -4.85 26.31 3.92
N ASN A 306 -3.77 25.55 3.65
CA ASN A 306 -3.86 24.27 2.95
C ASN A 306 -4.34 23.11 3.86
N GLY A 307 -4.72 23.41 5.10
CA GLY A 307 -5.24 22.45 6.07
C GLY A 307 -4.16 21.52 6.64
N GLY A 308 -2.92 22.00 6.77
CA GLY A 308 -1.79 21.27 7.31
C GLY A 308 -1.09 21.99 8.45
N ILE A 309 0.17 21.60 8.66
CA ILE A 309 1.11 22.13 9.64
C ILE A 309 2.45 22.29 8.91
N TYR A 310 3.24 23.32 9.24
CA TYR A 310 4.58 23.47 8.67
C TYR A 310 5.54 22.41 9.22
N LEU A 311 6.22 21.73 8.31
CA LEU A 311 7.39 20.91 8.58
C LEU A 311 8.64 21.64 8.08
N ASP A 312 9.58 21.88 9.00
CA ASP A 312 10.77 22.70 8.76
C ASP A 312 12.04 21.87 8.94
N VAL A 313 12.79 21.70 7.85
CA VAL A 313 14.10 21.02 7.81
C VAL A 313 15.22 21.94 7.34
N ARG A 314 15.02 23.27 7.34
CA ARG A 314 16.00 24.23 6.81
C ARG A 314 17.31 24.31 7.61
N HIS A 315 17.37 23.64 8.77
CA HIS A 315 18.62 23.44 9.52
C HIS A 315 19.50 22.30 8.97
N VAL A 316 18.98 21.51 8.04
CA VAL A 316 19.70 20.42 7.36
C VAL A 316 20.36 20.99 6.11
N SER A 317 21.63 20.64 5.87
CA SER A 317 22.31 21.10 4.66
C SER A 317 21.71 20.43 3.41
N LYS A 318 21.82 21.12 2.27
CA LYS A 318 21.36 20.59 0.99
C LYS A 318 22.06 19.27 0.64
N GLU A 319 23.36 19.17 0.92
CA GLU A 319 24.15 17.97 0.67
C GLU A 319 23.60 16.77 1.47
N ASP A 320 23.24 17.00 2.74
CA ASP A 320 22.64 15.97 3.59
C ASP A 320 21.28 15.50 3.07
N LEU A 321 20.47 16.40 2.52
CA LEU A 321 19.18 16.06 1.90
C LEU A 321 19.37 15.25 0.61
N GLU A 322 20.29 15.66 -0.25
CA GLU A 322 20.63 14.96 -1.49
C GLU A 322 21.25 13.59 -1.24
N GLU A 323 22.05 13.43 -0.19
CA GLU A 323 22.69 12.15 0.14
C GLU A 323 21.73 11.18 0.84
N LYS A 324 21.02 11.65 1.87
CA LYS A 324 20.27 10.77 2.79
C LYS A 324 18.79 10.63 2.44
N ALA A 325 18.19 11.61 1.77
CA ALA A 325 16.77 11.59 1.37
C ALA A 325 16.56 11.98 -0.12
N PRO A 326 17.32 11.42 -1.08
CA PRO A 326 17.33 11.89 -2.46
C PRO A 326 15.98 11.77 -3.16
N VAL A 327 15.19 10.72 -2.91
CA VAL A 327 13.91 10.57 -3.61
C VAL A 327 12.92 11.60 -3.07
N THR A 328 12.85 11.77 -1.75
CA THR A 328 11.99 12.75 -1.09
C THR A 328 12.37 14.18 -1.49
N TYR A 329 13.65 14.53 -1.40
CA TYR A 329 14.15 15.85 -1.75
C TYR A 329 13.86 16.19 -3.22
N ASN A 330 14.27 15.32 -4.16
CA ASN A 330 14.05 15.58 -5.59
C ASN A 330 12.56 15.59 -5.95
N THR A 331 11.73 14.74 -5.33
CA THR A 331 10.28 14.72 -5.59
C THR A 331 9.62 16.04 -5.20
N ILE A 332 10.03 16.64 -4.07
CA ILE A 332 9.48 17.93 -3.63
C ILE A 332 10.08 19.09 -4.43
N LEU A 333 11.36 19.01 -4.77
CA LEU A 333 12.04 19.99 -5.62
C LEU A 333 11.45 20.05 -7.03
N ASP A 334 11.10 18.91 -7.62
CA ASP A 334 10.45 18.81 -8.92
C ASP A 334 9.03 19.42 -8.91
N ASP A 335 8.37 19.49 -7.75
CA ASP A 335 7.09 20.21 -7.54
C ASP A 335 7.31 21.70 -7.21
N GLY A 336 8.55 22.18 -7.27
CA GLY A 336 8.92 23.60 -7.20
C GLY A 336 9.25 24.14 -5.82
N VAL A 337 9.46 23.28 -4.80
CA VAL A 337 9.82 23.71 -3.44
C VAL A 337 11.17 23.15 -3.03
N ASP A 338 12.12 24.03 -2.71
CA ASP A 338 13.42 23.62 -2.16
C ASP A 338 13.34 23.55 -0.63
N ILE A 339 13.18 22.35 -0.08
CA ILE A 339 13.03 22.15 1.37
C ILE A 339 14.29 22.50 2.19
N ALA A 340 15.44 22.71 1.55
CA ALA A 340 16.62 23.26 2.21
C ALA A 340 16.43 24.74 2.59
N ASN A 341 15.55 25.45 1.87
CA ASN A 341 15.34 26.89 2.00
C ASN A 341 13.90 27.26 2.38
N GLU A 342 12.93 26.37 2.15
CA GLU A 342 11.50 26.60 2.32
C GLU A 342 10.85 25.54 3.23
N ARG A 343 9.70 25.89 3.79
CA ARG A 343 8.87 24.97 4.57
C ARG A 343 7.89 24.26 3.67
N VAL A 344 7.57 23.01 4.00
CA VAL A 344 6.45 22.28 3.43
C VAL A 344 5.33 22.16 4.44
N GLU A 345 4.15 21.78 4.00
CA GLU A 345 3.01 21.55 4.89
C GLU A 345 2.57 20.08 4.85
N ILE A 346 2.36 19.51 6.03
CA ILE A 346 1.92 18.13 6.19
C ILE A 346 0.58 18.04 6.92
N ALA A 347 -0.15 16.96 6.67
CA ALA A 347 -1.34 16.58 7.42
C ALA A 347 -1.42 15.05 7.54
N PRO A 348 -2.29 14.52 8.41
CA PRO A 348 -2.63 13.10 8.41
C PRO A 348 -3.42 12.78 7.12
N LEU A 349 -2.88 11.90 6.28
CA LEU A 349 -3.47 11.49 5.01
C LEU A 349 -3.78 9.99 5.02
N VAL A 350 -4.94 9.62 4.46
CA VAL A 350 -5.31 8.20 4.26
C VAL A 350 -4.34 7.54 3.27
N GLN A 351 -3.80 6.39 3.68
CA GLN A 351 -2.79 5.65 2.93
C GLN A 351 -3.28 4.29 2.47
N THR A 352 -3.64 3.39 3.40
CA THR A 352 -3.88 1.96 3.10
C THR A 352 -5.06 1.45 3.93
N PHE A 353 -5.71 0.39 3.48
CA PHE A 353 -6.81 -0.28 4.19
C PHE A 353 -6.38 -1.68 4.65
N ASN A 354 -6.62 -2.02 5.92
CA ASN A 354 -6.34 -3.35 6.47
C ASN A 354 -7.54 -4.29 6.37
N GLY A 355 -8.74 -3.70 6.26
CA GLY A 355 -9.99 -4.41 5.97
C GLY A 355 -10.28 -4.55 4.48
N GLY A 356 -11.32 -5.31 4.19
CA GLY A 356 -11.77 -5.55 2.83
C GLY A 356 -12.77 -6.70 2.75
N VAL A 357 -12.87 -7.28 1.56
CA VAL A 357 -13.66 -8.49 1.32
C VAL A 357 -13.08 -9.65 2.15
N SER A 358 -13.91 -10.25 2.99
CA SER A 358 -13.52 -11.37 3.84
C SER A 358 -13.22 -12.59 2.98
N ILE A 359 -12.08 -13.22 3.24
CA ILE A 359 -11.63 -14.43 2.55
C ILE A 359 -11.28 -15.52 3.55
N ASN A 360 -11.11 -16.75 3.08
CA ASN A 360 -10.46 -17.83 3.83
C ASN A 360 -8.96 -17.96 3.43
N GLU A 361 -8.27 -18.97 3.97
CA GLU A 361 -6.86 -19.27 3.72
C GLU A 361 -6.55 -19.59 2.24
N ARG A 362 -7.58 -19.87 1.43
CA ARG A 362 -7.52 -20.14 -0.02
C ARG A 362 -7.98 -18.95 -0.85
N THR A 363 -8.17 -17.78 -0.25
CA THR A 363 -8.66 -16.54 -0.88
C THR A 363 -10.12 -16.58 -1.35
N GLU A 364 -10.89 -17.59 -0.93
CA GLU A 364 -12.31 -17.74 -1.27
C GLU A 364 -13.18 -16.88 -0.36
N THR A 365 -14.22 -16.26 -0.92
CA THR A 365 -15.28 -15.58 -0.15
C THR A 365 -16.40 -16.56 0.24
N ASP A 366 -17.44 -16.07 0.90
CA ASP A 366 -18.71 -16.78 1.17
C ASP A 366 -19.64 -16.88 -0.06
N ILE A 367 -19.24 -16.31 -1.20
CA ILE A 367 -19.91 -16.42 -2.50
C ILE A 367 -19.11 -17.40 -3.37
N GLU A 368 -19.78 -18.44 -3.88
CA GLU A 368 -19.12 -19.50 -4.64
C GLU A 368 -18.56 -18.96 -5.97
N GLY A 369 -17.27 -19.21 -6.21
CA GLY A 369 -16.58 -18.69 -7.40
C GLY A 369 -16.11 -17.24 -7.27
N LEU A 370 -16.34 -16.57 -6.13
CA LEU A 370 -15.80 -15.24 -5.88
C LEU A 370 -14.61 -15.31 -4.93
N PHE A 371 -13.51 -14.68 -5.34
CA PHE A 371 -12.25 -14.60 -4.62
C PHE A 371 -11.83 -13.13 -4.48
N ALA A 372 -10.93 -12.84 -3.54
CA ALA A 372 -10.32 -11.51 -3.41
C ALA A 372 -8.83 -11.59 -3.06
N ALA A 373 -8.06 -10.60 -3.52
CA ALA A 373 -6.62 -10.53 -3.29
C ALA A 373 -6.11 -9.08 -3.20
N GLY A 374 -4.92 -8.92 -2.62
CA GLY A 374 -4.32 -7.61 -2.37
C GLY A 374 -5.11 -6.78 -1.36
N GLU A 375 -5.01 -5.46 -1.44
CA GLU A 375 -5.70 -4.52 -0.54
C GLU A 375 -7.24 -4.59 -0.63
N THR A 376 -7.78 -5.27 -1.64
CA THR A 376 -9.23 -5.53 -1.73
C THR A 376 -9.70 -6.60 -0.74
N ALA A 377 -8.81 -7.50 -0.31
CA ALA A 377 -9.10 -8.53 0.67
C ALA A 377 -8.78 -8.07 2.09
N GLY A 378 -9.60 -8.51 3.06
CA GLY A 378 -9.41 -8.24 4.48
C GLY A 378 -8.98 -9.48 5.27
N GLY A 379 -8.54 -9.26 6.51
CA GLY A 379 -8.32 -10.31 7.52
C GLY A 379 -6.86 -10.62 7.83
N VAL A 380 -5.93 -10.44 6.88
CA VAL A 380 -4.51 -10.79 7.07
C VAL A 380 -3.82 -9.89 8.10
N HIS A 381 -4.06 -8.59 8.05
CA HIS A 381 -3.27 -7.61 8.79
C HIS A 381 -3.89 -7.19 10.14
N GLY A 382 -5.19 -7.38 10.36
CA GLY A 382 -5.83 -6.94 11.60
C GLY A 382 -5.92 -5.42 11.71
N ALA A 383 -5.64 -4.87 12.89
CA ALA A 383 -5.86 -3.45 13.17
C ALA A 383 -4.80 -2.52 12.57
N ASP A 384 -3.59 -3.03 12.34
CA ASP A 384 -2.46 -2.30 11.81
C ASP A 384 -1.56 -3.26 11.01
N ARG A 385 -0.80 -2.75 10.04
CA ARG A 385 0.03 -3.54 9.11
C ARG A 385 1.49 -3.11 9.20
N PRO A 386 2.47 -4.06 9.26
CA PRO A 386 3.88 -3.72 9.18
C PRO A 386 4.23 -3.04 7.85
N GLY A 387 5.22 -2.16 7.86
CA GLY A 387 5.73 -1.55 6.63
C GLY A 387 6.41 -2.59 5.74
N GLY A 388 6.09 -2.56 4.45
CA GLY A 388 6.66 -3.44 3.41
C GLY A 388 5.70 -4.49 2.90
#